data_AF-A0A1M2YVJ7-F1
#
_entry.id   AF-A0A1M2YVJ7-F1
#
_cell.length_a   1.000
_cell.length_b   1.000
_cell.length_c   1.000
_cell.angle_alpha   90.00
_cell.angle_beta   90.00
_cell.angle_gamma   90.00
#
_symmetry.space_group_name_H-M   'P 1'
#
loop_
_entity.id
_entity.type
_entity.pdbx_description
1 polymer ?
#
loop_
_entity_poly.entity_id
_entity_poly.type
_entity_poly.pdbx_seq_one_letter_code
_entity_poly.pdbx_strand_id
1 'polypeptide(L)' 'MKKPGRLRLGWLLAAAAILTFAGANAHLIYVAFTSHPGCVQHLKEAGAKPGQFRAAASDC' A
#
# COMPACT_ATOMS: atom_id res chain seq x y z
N MET A 1 -9.92 5.56 -43.28
CA MET A 1 -10.60 4.29 -42.92
C MET A 1 -9.82 3.57 -41.80
N LYS A 2 -10.27 3.62 -40.54
CA LYS A 2 -9.67 2.80 -39.47
C LYS A 2 -10.09 1.34 -39.69
N LYS A 3 -9.14 0.46 -40.02
CA LYS A 3 -9.41 -0.97 -40.23
C LYS A 3 -10.09 -1.55 -38.97
N PRO A 4 -11.18 -2.32 -39.08
CA PRO A 4 -11.96 -2.80 -37.93
C PRO A 4 -11.13 -3.56 -36.88
N GLY A 5 -10.05 -4.23 -37.31
CA GLY A 5 -9.11 -4.90 -36.40
C GLY A 5 -8.33 -3.95 -35.48
N ARG A 6 -8.03 -2.71 -35.91
CA ARG A 6 -7.32 -1.72 -35.08
C ARG A 6 -8.20 -1.19 -33.95
N LEU A 7 -9.51 -1.09 -34.19
CA LEU A 7 -10.46 -0.67 -33.17
C LEU A 7 -10.62 -1.76 -32.10
N ARG A 8 -10.73 -3.03 -32.49
CA ARG A 8 -10.77 -4.17 -31.57
C ARG A 8 -9.50 -4.27 -30.72
N LEU A 9 -8.32 -4.12 -31.33
CA LEU A 9 -7.06 -4.10 -30.60
C LEU A 9 -7.00 -2.94 -29.60
N GLY A 10 -7.45 -1.75 -29.98
CA GLY A 10 -7.52 -0.60 -29.07
C GLY A 10 -8.39 -0.86 -27.84
N TRP A 11 -9.56 -1.49 -28.02
CA TRP A 11 -10.43 -1.88 -26.91
C TRP A 11 -9.80 -2.94 -26.00
N LEU A 12 -9.11 -3.93 -26.56
CA LEU A 12 -8.40 -4.93 -25.77
C LEU A 12 -7.29 -4.30 -24.92
N LEU A 13 -6.51 -3.39 -25.51
CA LEU A 13 -5.46 -2.68 -24.79
C LEU A 13 -6.03 -1.77 -23.70
N ALA A 14 -7.13 -1.06 -23.98
CA ALA A 14 -7.81 -0.23 -22.98
C ALA A 14 -8.33 -1.07 -21.81
N ALA A 15 -8.98 -2.20 -22.10
CA ALA A 15 -9.45 -3.13 -21.07
C ALA A 15 -8.30 -3.69 -20.22
N ALA A 16 -7.20 -4.10 -20.87
CA ALA A 16 -6.00 -4.58 -20.16
C ALA A 16 -5.40 -3.51 -19.26
N ALA A 17 -5.30 -2.26 -19.72
CA ALA A 17 -4.80 -1.14 -18.93
C ALA A 17 -5.70 -0.86 -17.72
N ILE A 18 -7.02 -0.82 -17.91
CA ILE A 18 -7.99 -0.61 -16.83
C ILE A 18 -7.91 -1.72 -15.80
N LEU A 19 -7.88 -2.98 -16.22
CA LEU A 19 -7.79 -4.13 -15.33
C LEU A 19 -6.48 -4.11 -14.53
N THR A 20 -5.36 -3.80 -15.18
CA THR A 20 -4.05 -3.71 -14.52
C THR A 20 -4.04 -2.61 -13.48
N PHE A 21 -4.53 -1.42 -13.83
CA PHE A 21 -4.61 -0.30 -12.91
C PHE A 21 -5.52 -0.61 -11.72
N ALA A 22 -6.73 -1.11 -11.97
CA ALA A 22 -7.67 -1.48 -10.92
C ALA A 22 -7.08 -2.56 -10.00
N GLY A 23 -6.45 -3.60 -10.56
CA GLY A 23 -5.79 -4.67 -9.79
C GLY A 23 -4.65 -4.16 -8.92
N ALA A 24 -3.79 -3.28 -9.45
CA ALA A 24 -2.71 -2.68 -8.67
C ALA A 24 -3.24 -1.86 -7.48
N ASN A 25 -4.27 -1.03 -7.71
CA ASN A 25 -4.87 -0.24 -6.64
C ASN A 25 -5.60 -1.12 -5.61
N ALA A 26 -6.33 -2.15 -6.04
CA ALA A 26 -6.95 -3.13 -5.14
C ALA A 26 -5.90 -3.86 -4.28
N HIS A 27 -4.74 -4.17 -4.86
CA HIS A 27 -3.63 -4.76 -4.12
C HIS A 27 -3.07 -3.82 -3.05
N LEU A 28 -2.91 -2.52 -3.36
CA LEU A 28 -2.49 -1.53 -2.38
C LEU A 28 -3.48 -1.38 -1.22
N ILE A 29 -4.79 -1.38 -1.53
CA ILE A 29 -5.84 -1.36 -0.51
C ILE A 29 -5.74 -2.60 0.38
N TYR A 30 -5.60 -3.79 -0.20
CA TYR A 30 -5.41 -5.03 0.55
C TYR A 30 -4.21 -4.93 1.48
N VAL A 31 -3.04 -4.55 0.95
CA VAL A 31 -1.81 -4.38 1.73
C VAL A 31 -2.02 -3.41 2.89
N ALA A 32 -2.70 -2.29 2.68
CA ALA A 32 -2.95 -1.31 3.75
C ALA A 32 -3.74 -1.90 4.94
N PHE A 33 -4.70 -2.79 4.67
CA PHE A 33 -5.49 -3.43 5.72
C PHE A 33 -4.85 -4.69 6.30
N THR A 34 -4.06 -5.43 5.51
CA THR A 34 -3.44 -6.68 5.97
C THR A 34 -2.09 -6.48 6.59
N SER A 35 -1.43 -5.35 6.30
CA SER A 35 -0.20 -4.97 6.98
C SER A 35 -0.53 -4.72 8.43
N HIS A 36 -0.35 -5.73 9.26
CA HIS A 36 -0.19 -5.57 10.68
C HIS A 36 1.30 -5.32 10.88
N PRO A 37 1.78 -4.06 11.00
CA PRO A 37 3.03 -3.85 11.69
C PRO A 37 2.72 -4.34 13.11
N GLY A 38 3.04 -5.60 13.41
CA GLY A 38 2.80 -6.14 14.75
C GLY A 38 3.27 -5.11 15.76
N CYS A 39 2.47 -4.87 16.81
CA CYS A 39 2.78 -3.85 17.80
C CYS A 39 4.06 -4.25 18.53
N VAL A 40 5.18 -3.84 17.95
CA VAL A 40 6.50 -4.12 18.47
C VAL A 40 6.79 -2.99 19.43
N GLN A 41 6.83 -3.34 20.73
CA GLN A 41 7.10 -2.40 21.82
C GLN A 41 8.28 -1.51 21.45
N HIS A 42 8.00 -0.25 21.14
CA HIS A 42 8.99 0.61 20.50
C HIS A 42 9.84 1.24 21.59
N LEU A 43 11.13 1.02 21.41
CA LEU A 43 12.01 0.59 22.49
C LEU A 43 12.60 1.75 23.27
N LYS A 44 11.82 2.82 23.51
CA LYS A 44 12.43 4.01 24.09
C LYS A 44 11.46 4.75 25.08
N GLU A 45 10.72 4.01 25.91
CA GLU A 45 9.99 4.56 27.08
C GLU A 45 10.81 5.47 27.99
N ALA A 46 10.31 6.65 28.43
CA ALA A 46 10.97 7.59 29.37
C ALA A 46 11.56 6.93 30.65
N GLY A 47 12.63 7.53 31.18
CA GLY A 47 13.26 7.20 32.45
C GLY A 47 12.26 6.92 33.54
N ALA A 48 12.37 5.82 34.29
CA ALA A 48 11.70 5.76 35.60
C ALA A 48 12.15 6.89 36.55
N LYS A 49 13.21 7.64 36.18
CA LYS A 49 13.83 8.71 36.95
C LYS A 49 14.19 9.93 36.07
N PRO A 50 14.24 11.15 36.65
CA PRO A 50 14.61 12.38 35.94
C PRO A 50 16.02 12.28 35.29
N GLY A 51 16.16 12.73 34.04
CA GLY A 51 17.45 12.76 33.31
C GLY A 51 17.76 11.53 32.44
N GLN A 52 16.87 10.54 32.36
CA GLN A 52 17.07 9.36 31.53
C GLN A 52 16.33 9.51 30.19
N PHE A 53 17.10 9.51 29.09
CA PHE A 53 16.59 9.66 27.72
C PHE A 53 16.17 8.35 27.11
N ARG A 54 15.04 8.46 26.44
CA ARG A 54 14.33 7.38 25.81
C ARG A 54 13.43 8.02 24.73
N ALA A 55 13.03 7.33 23.68
CA ALA A 55 12.40 7.81 22.43
C ALA A 55 11.09 7.05 22.17
N ALA A 56 10.37 7.33 21.10
CA ALA A 56 9.01 6.81 21.00
C ALA A 56 8.85 5.29 21.24
N ALA A 57 7.68 4.91 21.76
CA ALA A 57 7.07 3.60 21.66
C ALA A 57 5.82 3.66 20.73
N SER A 58 5.88 3.18 19.49
CA SER A 58 4.82 2.61 18.67
C SER A 58 4.26 1.38 19.36
N ASP A 59 3.19 1.61 20.10
CA ASP A 59 2.15 0.62 20.27
C ASP A 59 1.19 0.71 19.08
N CYS A 60 0.34 -0.29 18.94
CA CYS A 60 -0.79 -0.23 18.01
C CYS A 60 -1.47 1.15 18.03
#